data_AF-A0A0N4ZUA6-F1
#
_entry.id   AF-A0A0N4ZUA6-F1
#
_cell.length_a   1.000
_cell.length_b   1.000
_cell.length_c   1.000
_cell.angle_alpha   90.00
_cell.angle_beta   90.00
_cell.angle_gamma   90.00
#
_symmetry.space_group_name_H-M   'P 1'
#
loop_
_entity.id
_entity.type
_entity.pdbx_description
1 polymer ?
#
loop_
_entity_poly.entity_id
_entity_poly.type
_entity_poly.pdbx_seq_one_letter_code
_entity_poly.pdbx_strand_id
1 'polypeptide(L)'
;MICFKFLTILILFSNSLSSLAQSVGLAPGLYCGLKTCYEVLEIDRDDFTKAELSKVYRNYARKYHPDRVVGVEEKKIAEAKFREVATAYETLKDDETRQFYDHYLDHPEDRYYNYYQYYRMKAAPKVDIRVVIAVTVLLVSAFQYLSAKQKYSEALTYAVTVPKYRQLATNIAIDRKLISYDNKGKLVKGKGVDLEKIIRDIVQENMDIRGGYKKESFYDTLLFQIIIFPYTLLKLIFWYGRWYYKYNIMREELEENDKIYLICKYLDMTDSQFHCLDEDEQDELFERSCWIRENAKEYKDDKDREEKEKLMKSAQYRRYKRYMKNNAGSTISFLED
;
A
#
# COMPACT_ATOMS: atom_id res chain seq x y z
N MET A 1 72.50 -27.22 30.93
CA MET A 1 71.58 -27.89 29.98
C MET A 1 70.16 -27.28 29.88
N ILE A 2 69.75 -26.40 30.81
CA ILE A 2 68.38 -25.82 30.83
C ILE A 2 68.24 -24.58 29.92
N CYS A 3 69.29 -23.74 29.80
CA CYS A 3 69.27 -22.56 28.91
C CYS A 3 69.12 -22.87 27.40
N PHE A 4 69.72 -23.96 26.91
CA PHE A 4 69.67 -24.32 25.49
C PHE A 4 68.29 -24.84 25.06
N LYS A 5 67.53 -25.44 25.98
CA LYS A 5 66.15 -25.89 25.75
C LYS A 5 65.16 -24.72 25.73
N PHE A 6 65.37 -23.69 26.55
CA PHE A 6 64.54 -22.48 26.51
C PHE A 6 64.77 -21.66 25.23
N LEU A 7 66.01 -21.54 24.76
CA LEU A 7 66.32 -20.80 23.53
C LEU A 7 65.72 -21.48 22.27
N THR A 8 65.76 -22.81 22.21
CA THR A 8 65.17 -23.58 21.10
C THR A 8 63.64 -23.55 21.11
N ILE A 9 63.01 -23.57 22.29
CA ILE A 9 61.56 -23.39 22.41
C ILE A 9 61.14 -21.97 22.01
N LEU A 10 61.92 -20.94 22.36
CA LEU A 10 61.62 -19.55 21.99
C LEU A 10 61.79 -19.29 20.49
N ILE A 11 62.79 -19.91 19.85
CA ILE A 11 62.99 -19.85 18.39
C ILE A 11 61.87 -20.62 17.65
N LEU A 12 61.43 -21.77 18.17
CA LEU A 12 60.30 -22.52 17.61
C LEU A 12 58.96 -21.79 17.80
N PHE A 13 58.78 -21.05 18.90
CA PHE A 13 57.61 -20.18 19.12
C PHE A 13 57.63 -18.93 18.23
N SER A 14 58.80 -18.36 17.95
CA SER A 14 58.90 -17.22 17.03
C SER A 14 58.61 -17.58 15.57
N ASN A 15 59.02 -18.78 15.14
CA ASN A 15 58.78 -19.26 13.77
C ASN A 15 57.35 -19.77 13.54
N SER A 16 56.63 -20.20 14.59
CA SER A 16 55.22 -20.58 14.48
C SER A 16 54.29 -19.36 14.47
N LEU A 17 54.69 -18.25 15.11
CA LEU A 17 53.91 -17.01 15.16
C LEU A 17 53.87 -16.29 13.80
N SER A 18 54.88 -16.47 12.94
CA SER A 18 54.92 -15.88 11.59
C SER A 18 53.87 -16.47 10.63
N SER A 19 53.37 -17.68 10.91
CA SER A 19 52.33 -18.33 10.09
C SER A 19 50.90 -17.93 10.45
N LEU A 20 50.72 -17.19 11.56
CA LEU A 20 49.43 -16.68 12.03
C LEU A 20 49.24 -15.19 11.69
N ALA A 21 49.84 -14.72 10.59
CA ALA A 21 49.41 -13.50 9.93
C ALA A 21 48.06 -13.77 9.25
N GLN A 22 47.01 -13.85 10.06
CA GLN A 22 45.63 -13.82 9.58
C GLN A 22 45.48 -12.58 8.68
N SER A 23 44.82 -12.74 7.54
CA SER A 23 44.38 -11.66 6.66
C SER A 23 43.49 -10.68 7.44
N VAL A 24 44.11 -9.67 8.05
CA VAL A 24 43.43 -8.68 8.89
C VAL A 24 42.56 -7.81 7.97
N GLY A 25 41.27 -8.10 7.92
CA GLY A 25 40.27 -7.28 7.22
C GLY A 25 39.36 -8.05 6.26
N LEU A 26 39.73 -9.26 5.81
CA LEU A 26 38.91 -10.02 4.87
C LEU A 26 37.84 -10.88 5.55
N ALA A 27 36.65 -10.94 4.95
CA ALA A 27 35.49 -11.65 5.47
C ALA A 27 35.23 -12.90 4.61
N PRO A 28 35.18 -14.10 5.20
CA PRO A 28 35.13 -15.37 4.45
C PRO A 28 33.87 -15.54 3.58
N GLY A 29 32.81 -14.77 3.84
CA GLY A 29 31.57 -14.79 3.04
C GLY A 29 31.48 -13.72 1.95
N LEU A 30 32.50 -12.87 1.81
CA LEU A 30 32.52 -11.76 0.84
C LEU A 30 33.52 -12.06 -0.28
N TYR A 31 33.16 -11.72 -1.52
CA TYR A 31 34.02 -11.86 -2.71
C TYR A 31 34.71 -13.24 -2.77
N CYS A 32 36.05 -13.26 -2.78
CA CYS A 32 36.89 -14.46 -2.85
C CYS A 32 37.25 -15.06 -1.47
N GLY A 33 36.59 -14.62 -0.40
CA GLY A 33 36.78 -15.13 0.95
C GLY A 33 38.02 -14.55 1.64
N LEU A 34 38.95 -15.42 2.06
CA LEU A 34 40.13 -15.02 2.83
C LEU A 34 41.35 -14.64 1.97
N LYS A 35 41.30 -14.88 0.66
CA LYS A 35 42.32 -14.49 -0.31
C LYS A 35 41.82 -13.32 -1.15
N THR A 36 42.76 -12.53 -1.68
CA THR A 36 42.38 -11.49 -2.63
C THR A 36 42.01 -12.10 -3.99
N CYS A 37 41.06 -11.50 -4.72
CA CYS A 37 40.67 -11.96 -6.04
C CYS A 37 41.80 -11.76 -7.08
N TYR A 38 42.71 -10.81 -6.83
CA TYR A 38 43.96 -10.61 -7.56
C TYR A 38 44.91 -11.81 -7.36
N GLU A 39 45.11 -12.26 -6.12
CA GLU A 39 45.91 -13.46 -5.80
C GLU A 39 45.33 -14.74 -6.41
N VAL A 40 44.00 -14.91 -6.39
CA VAL A 40 43.33 -16.09 -6.96
C VAL A 40 43.62 -16.23 -8.46
N LEU A 41 43.75 -15.10 -9.16
CA LEU A 41 44.05 -15.06 -10.59
C LEU A 41 45.53 -14.84 -10.89
N GLU A 42 46.38 -14.65 -9.88
CA GLU A 42 47.81 -14.34 -10.05
C GLU A 42 48.04 -13.09 -10.94
N ILE A 43 47.23 -12.05 -10.74
CA ILE A 43 47.34 -10.74 -11.43
C ILE A 43 47.74 -9.68 -10.40
N ASP A 44 48.67 -8.80 -10.75
CA ASP A 44 48.99 -7.64 -9.92
C ASP A 44 47.90 -6.57 -10.05
N ARG A 45 47.53 -5.92 -8.93
CA ARG A 45 46.51 -4.87 -8.89
C ARG A 45 46.93 -3.66 -9.72
N ASP A 46 48.22 -3.31 -9.66
CA ASP A 46 48.76 -2.11 -10.32
C ASP A 46 48.87 -2.27 -11.85
N ASP A 47 49.15 -3.49 -12.32
CA ASP A 47 49.27 -3.83 -13.75
C ASP A 47 47.93 -4.31 -14.36
N PHE A 48 46.81 -4.16 -13.64
CA PHE A 48 45.54 -4.75 -14.05
C PHE A 48 45.05 -4.26 -15.42
N THR A 49 44.81 -5.19 -16.35
CA THR A 49 44.09 -4.94 -17.60
C THR A 49 42.99 -5.96 -17.85
N LYS A 50 41.85 -5.51 -18.41
CA LYS A 50 40.71 -6.40 -18.73
C LYS A 50 41.07 -7.51 -19.74
N ALA A 51 42.02 -7.23 -20.62
CA ALA A 51 42.53 -8.19 -21.59
C ALA A 51 43.30 -9.33 -20.91
N GLU A 52 44.18 -8.99 -19.97
CA GLU A 52 44.92 -9.96 -19.16
C GLU A 52 43.98 -10.76 -18.26
N LEU A 53 43.07 -10.09 -17.56
CA LEU A 53 42.04 -10.73 -16.74
C LEU A 53 41.30 -11.83 -17.53
N SER A 54 40.86 -11.50 -18.74
CA SER A 54 40.15 -12.45 -19.61
C SER A 54 41.03 -13.61 -20.06
N LYS A 55 42.31 -13.35 -20.37
CA LYS A 55 43.27 -14.38 -20.81
C LYS A 55 43.57 -15.37 -19.68
N VAL A 56 43.86 -14.85 -18.50
CA VAL A 56 44.19 -15.60 -17.29
C VAL A 56 43.00 -16.45 -16.84
N TYR A 57 41.81 -15.85 -16.75
CA TYR A 57 40.57 -16.57 -16.44
C TYR A 57 40.34 -17.75 -17.40
N ARG A 58 40.46 -17.55 -18.72
CA ARG A 58 40.30 -18.65 -19.71
C ARG A 58 41.33 -19.76 -19.54
N ASN A 59 42.53 -19.46 -19.04
CA ASN A 59 43.55 -20.46 -18.75
C ASN A 59 43.17 -21.29 -17.52
N TYR A 60 42.84 -20.62 -16.40
CA TYR A 60 42.44 -21.30 -15.17
C TYR A 60 41.12 -22.04 -15.28
N ALA A 61 40.12 -21.47 -15.98
CA ALA A 61 38.85 -22.13 -16.26
C ALA A 61 39.05 -23.42 -17.05
N ARG A 62 39.94 -23.43 -18.05
CA ARG A 62 40.32 -24.66 -18.75
C ARG A 62 41.10 -25.61 -17.85
N LYS A 63 41.97 -25.13 -16.96
CA LYS A 63 42.79 -25.98 -16.08
C LYS A 63 41.94 -26.70 -15.02
N TYR A 64 40.99 -26.00 -14.42
CA TYR A 64 40.15 -26.50 -13.32
C TYR A 64 38.75 -26.94 -13.78
N HIS A 65 38.53 -27.14 -15.08
CA HIS A 65 37.25 -27.65 -15.58
C HIS A 65 37.02 -29.08 -15.08
N PRO A 66 35.85 -29.40 -14.48
CA PRO A 66 35.58 -30.72 -13.90
C PRO A 66 35.64 -31.86 -14.95
N ASP A 67 35.35 -31.56 -16.22
CA ASP A 67 35.42 -32.55 -17.31
C ASP A 67 36.84 -33.01 -17.64
N ARG A 68 37.87 -32.28 -17.24
CA ARG A 68 39.27 -32.64 -17.52
C ARG A 68 39.89 -33.56 -16.48
N VAL A 69 39.16 -33.82 -15.40
CA VAL A 69 39.66 -34.53 -14.22
C VAL A 69 38.89 -35.84 -14.06
N VAL A 70 39.63 -36.94 -13.91
CA VAL A 70 39.07 -38.30 -13.82
C VAL A 70 39.25 -38.80 -12.39
N GLY A 71 38.35 -38.39 -11.50
CA GLY A 71 38.35 -38.82 -10.10
C GLY A 71 37.31 -38.06 -9.27
N VAL A 72 36.62 -38.73 -8.34
CA VAL A 72 35.55 -38.10 -7.54
C VAL A 72 36.09 -36.99 -6.63
N GLU A 73 37.20 -37.25 -5.93
CA GLU A 73 37.81 -36.27 -5.03
C GLU A 73 38.51 -35.14 -5.79
N GLU A 74 39.19 -35.47 -6.89
CA GLU A 74 39.85 -34.46 -7.72
C GLU A 74 38.83 -33.55 -8.43
N LYS A 75 37.65 -34.09 -8.82
CA LYS A 75 36.53 -33.29 -9.35
C LYS A 75 36.03 -32.28 -8.32
N LYS A 76 35.84 -32.68 -7.06
CA LYS A 76 35.44 -31.74 -5.99
C LYS A 76 36.45 -30.62 -5.81
N ILE A 77 37.75 -30.93 -5.86
CA ILE A 77 38.82 -29.92 -5.77
C ILE A 77 38.81 -28.99 -6.99
N ALA A 78 38.64 -29.54 -8.19
CA ALA A 78 38.54 -28.78 -9.44
C ALA A 78 37.33 -27.84 -9.41
N GLU A 79 36.15 -28.32 -9.00
CA GLU A 79 34.93 -27.52 -8.86
C GLU A 79 35.07 -26.40 -7.82
N ALA A 80 35.72 -26.67 -6.69
CA ALA A 80 35.97 -25.64 -5.68
C ALA A 80 36.88 -24.51 -6.23
N LYS A 81 38.00 -24.88 -6.87
CA LYS A 81 38.91 -23.92 -7.51
C LYS A 81 38.27 -23.18 -8.68
N PHE A 82 37.43 -23.87 -9.45
CA PHE A 82 36.70 -23.27 -10.56
C PHE A 82 35.73 -22.19 -10.06
N ARG A 83 34.99 -22.45 -8.97
CA ARG A 83 34.12 -21.46 -8.32
C ARG A 83 34.89 -20.26 -7.78
N GLU A 84 36.04 -20.49 -7.14
CA GLU A 84 36.92 -19.43 -6.63
C GLU A 84 37.39 -18.52 -7.78
N VAL A 85 37.90 -19.10 -8.87
CA VAL A 85 38.35 -18.40 -10.08
C VAL A 85 37.22 -17.66 -10.80
N ALA A 86 36.03 -18.27 -10.89
CA ALA A 86 34.85 -17.63 -11.47
C ALA A 86 34.41 -16.41 -10.65
N THR A 87 34.39 -16.54 -9.32
CA THR A 87 34.03 -15.44 -8.40
C THR A 87 35.03 -14.29 -8.50
N ALA A 88 36.34 -14.59 -8.58
CA ALA A 88 37.39 -13.59 -8.77
C ALA A 88 37.22 -12.85 -10.10
N TYR A 89 36.97 -13.58 -11.19
CA TYR A 89 36.74 -12.98 -12.49
C TYR A 89 35.48 -12.11 -12.52
N GLU A 90 34.36 -12.58 -11.96
CA GLU A 90 33.12 -11.81 -11.87
C GLU A 90 33.31 -10.50 -11.08
N THR A 91 34.06 -10.56 -9.98
CA THR A 91 34.33 -9.39 -9.13
C THR A 91 35.17 -8.33 -9.84
N LEU A 92 36.20 -8.75 -10.59
CA LEU A 92 37.14 -7.83 -11.24
C LEU A 92 36.71 -7.39 -12.66
N LYS A 93 35.79 -8.12 -13.29
CA LYS A 93 35.39 -7.87 -14.69
C LYS A 93 34.60 -6.59 -14.87
N ASP A 94 33.66 -6.32 -13.97
CA ASP A 94 32.84 -5.12 -14.00
C ASP A 94 33.53 -3.98 -13.24
N ASP A 95 33.53 -2.77 -13.81
CA ASP A 95 34.29 -1.65 -13.26
C ASP A 95 33.73 -1.20 -11.92
N GLU A 96 32.39 -1.23 -11.79
CA GLU A 96 31.70 -0.87 -10.55
C GLU A 96 31.98 -1.88 -9.43
N THR A 97 31.89 -3.18 -9.71
CA THR A 97 32.20 -4.22 -8.71
C THR A 97 33.68 -4.20 -8.32
N ARG A 98 34.59 -3.93 -9.27
CA ARG A 98 36.02 -3.79 -8.99
C ARG A 98 36.28 -2.58 -8.10
N GLN A 99 35.65 -1.44 -8.35
CA GLN A 99 35.79 -0.25 -7.49
C GLN A 99 35.35 -0.53 -6.05
N PHE A 100 34.21 -1.21 -5.85
CA PHE A 100 33.79 -1.58 -4.49
C PHE A 100 34.69 -2.63 -3.85
N TYR A 101 35.26 -3.53 -4.66
CA TYR A 101 36.23 -4.51 -4.18
C TYR A 101 37.55 -3.86 -3.77
N ASP A 102 38.06 -2.93 -4.57
CA ASP A 102 39.26 -2.14 -4.27
C ASP A 102 39.04 -1.27 -3.02
N HIS A 103 37.89 -0.60 -2.89
CA HIS A 103 37.52 0.12 -1.67
C HIS A 103 37.50 -0.81 -0.44
N TYR A 104 36.98 -2.03 -0.61
CA TYR A 104 36.95 -3.04 0.44
C TYR A 104 38.35 -3.49 0.87
N LEU A 105 39.31 -3.57 -0.05
CA LEU A 105 40.71 -3.86 0.27
C LEU A 105 41.40 -2.70 0.97
N ASP A 106 41.12 -1.47 0.54
CA ASP A 106 41.75 -0.25 1.06
C ASP A 106 41.18 0.16 2.44
N HIS A 107 39.89 -0.11 2.68
CA HIS A 107 39.15 0.29 3.90
C HIS A 107 38.45 -0.92 4.55
N PRO A 108 39.20 -1.87 5.15
CA PRO A 108 38.62 -3.04 5.82
C PRO A 108 37.78 -2.68 7.07
N GLU A 109 38.00 -1.51 7.67
CA GLU A 109 37.25 -0.99 8.82
C GLU A 109 35.77 -0.69 8.50
N ASP A 110 35.46 -0.36 7.24
CA ASP A 110 34.12 0.01 6.75
C ASP A 110 33.20 -1.20 6.53
N ARG A 111 33.13 -2.08 7.52
CA ARG A 111 32.45 -3.38 7.42
C ARG A 111 31.00 -3.26 6.95
N TYR A 112 30.23 -2.32 7.50
CA TYR A 112 28.82 -2.15 7.15
C TYR A 112 28.63 -1.73 5.69
N TYR A 113 29.44 -0.76 5.24
CA TYR A 113 29.41 -0.26 3.87
C TYR A 113 29.82 -1.35 2.88
N ASN A 114 30.95 -2.03 3.13
CA ASN A 114 31.46 -3.09 2.26
C ASN A 114 30.46 -4.26 2.13
N TYR A 115 29.80 -4.65 3.23
CA TYR A 115 28.72 -5.64 3.20
C TYR A 115 27.52 -5.16 2.38
N TYR A 116 27.05 -3.93 2.63
CA TYR A 116 25.91 -3.36 1.93
C TYR A 116 26.14 -3.33 0.41
N GLN A 117 27.33 -2.88 -0.03
CA GLN A 117 27.65 -2.81 -1.45
C GLN A 117 27.71 -4.18 -2.10
N TYR A 118 28.35 -5.16 -1.46
CA TYR A 118 28.40 -6.53 -1.96
C TYR A 118 27.00 -7.13 -2.17
N TYR A 119 26.10 -6.98 -1.17
CA TYR A 119 24.74 -7.51 -1.29
C TYR A 119 23.89 -6.72 -2.28
N ARG A 120 24.05 -5.39 -2.35
CA ARG A 120 23.36 -4.56 -3.32
C ARG A 120 23.68 -5.00 -4.74
N MET A 121 24.95 -5.27 -5.07
CA MET A 121 25.33 -5.72 -6.41
C MET A 121 24.76 -7.10 -6.76
N LYS A 122 24.69 -8.01 -5.79
CA LYS A 122 24.14 -9.37 -6.02
C LYS A 122 22.61 -9.42 -6.03
N ALA A 123 21.95 -8.58 -5.26
CA ALA A 123 20.50 -8.64 -5.02
C ALA A 123 19.71 -7.50 -5.66
N ALA A 124 20.36 -6.43 -6.16
CA ALA A 124 19.64 -5.33 -6.77
C ALA A 124 18.87 -5.81 -8.01
N PRO A 125 17.55 -5.61 -8.06
CA PRO A 125 16.79 -5.89 -9.26
C PRO A 125 17.29 -4.97 -10.38
N LYS A 126 17.60 -5.55 -11.54
CA LYS A 126 18.03 -4.78 -12.73
C LYS A 126 16.92 -3.89 -13.31
N VAL A 127 15.70 -3.96 -12.77
CA VAL A 127 14.55 -3.18 -13.21
C VAL A 127 14.35 -1.98 -12.30
N ASP A 128 14.09 -0.83 -12.91
CA ASP A 128 13.78 0.40 -12.19
C ASP A 128 12.52 0.20 -11.34
N ILE A 129 12.64 0.40 -10.03
CA ILE A 129 11.55 0.22 -9.08
C ILE A 129 10.33 1.11 -9.40
N ARG A 130 10.57 2.26 -10.03
CA ARG A 130 9.54 3.20 -10.48
C ARG A 130 8.61 2.59 -11.52
N VAL A 131 9.16 1.81 -12.45
CA VAL A 131 8.37 1.11 -13.48
C VAL A 131 7.49 0.06 -12.84
N VAL A 132 8.06 -0.70 -11.88
CA VAL A 132 7.30 -1.71 -11.14
C VAL A 132 6.13 -1.07 -10.39
N ILE A 133 6.36 0.05 -9.69
CA ILE A 133 5.31 0.79 -8.98
C ILE A 133 4.24 1.31 -9.96
N ALA A 134 4.63 1.88 -11.10
CA ALA A 134 3.67 2.39 -12.08
C ALA A 134 2.78 1.27 -12.65
N VAL A 135 3.37 0.13 -12.98
CA VAL A 135 2.64 -1.04 -13.51
C VAL A 135 1.69 -1.61 -12.45
N THR A 136 2.14 -1.75 -11.20
CA THR A 136 1.27 -2.28 -10.13
C THR A 136 0.11 -1.34 -9.83
N VAL A 137 0.33 -0.02 -9.79
CA VAL A 137 -0.72 0.99 -9.62
C VAL A 137 -1.75 0.94 -10.75
N LEU A 138 -1.30 0.78 -12.00
CA LEU A 138 -2.18 0.63 -13.16
C LEU A 138 -3.03 -0.63 -13.03
N LEU A 139 -2.41 -1.77 -12.72
CA LEU A 139 -3.11 -3.05 -12.55
C LEU A 139 -4.16 -2.99 -11.43
N VAL A 140 -3.80 -2.43 -10.27
CA VAL A 140 -4.75 -2.26 -9.16
C VAL A 140 -5.89 -1.33 -9.55
N SER A 141 -5.61 -0.23 -10.25
CA SER A 141 -6.64 0.71 -10.69
C SER A 141 -7.58 0.09 -11.72
N ALA A 142 -7.06 -0.71 -12.65
CA ALA A 142 -7.86 -1.47 -13.60
C ALA A 142 -8.76 -2.49 -12.88
N PHE A 143 -8.20 -3.23 -11.90
CA PHE A 143 -8.97 -4.17 -11.10
C PHE A 143 -10.08 -3.49 -10.29
N GLN A 144 -9.79 -2.33 -9.68
CA GLN A 144 -10.79 -1.53 -8.97
C GLN A 144 -11.94 -1.10 -9.89
N TYR A 145 -11.61 -0.59 -11.09
CA TYR A 145 -12.62 -0.18 -12.05
C TYR A 145 -13.50 -1.36 -12.50
N LEU A 146 -12.89 -2.50 -12.83
CA LEU A 146 -13.63 -3.71 -13.21
C LEU A 146 -14.50 -4.24 -12.07
N SER A 147 -13.96 -4.25 -10.84
CA SER A 147 -14.71 -4.66 -9.65
C SER A 147 -15.91 -3.74 -9.37
N ALA A 148 -15.72 -2.43 -9.47
CA ALA A 148 -16.79 -1.45 -9.30
C ALA A 148 -17.90 -1.63 -10.36
N LYS A 149 -17.52 -1.81 -11.62
CA LYS A 149 -18.45 -2.08 -12.71
C LYS A 149 -19.27 -3.35 -12.48
N GLN A 150 -18.63 -4.42 -12.01
CA GLN A 150 -19.30 -5.68 -11.69
C GLN A 150 -20.32 -5.48 -10.55
N LYS A 151 -19.90 -4.88 -9.44
CA LYS A 151 -20.78 -4.60 -8.29
C LYS A 151 -21.97 -3.73 -8.68
N TYR A 152 -21.76 -2.68 -9.46
CA TYR A 152 -22.84 -1.83 -9.96
C TYR A 152 -23.85 -2.61 -10.80
N SER A 153 -23.37 -3.46 -11.71
CA SER A 153 -24.24 -4.28 -12.57
C SER A 153 -25.07 -5.31 -11.79
N GLU A 154 -24.50 -5.87 -10.72
CA GLU A 154 -25.17 -6.80 -9.83
C GLU A 154 -26.24 -6.09 -9.00
N ALA A 155 -25.91 -4.94 -8.40
CA ALA A 155 -26.84 -4.12 -7.66
C ALA A 155 -28.02 -3.66 -8.52
N LEU A 156 -27.77 -3.24 -9.77
CA LEU A 156 -28.81 -2.86 -10.71
C LEU A 156 -29.73 -4.05 -11.06
N THR A 157 -29.14 -5.23 -11.27
CA THR A 157 -29.91 -6.43 -11.58
C THR A 157 -30.79 -6.84 -10.40
N TYR A 158 -30.25 -6.81 -9.17
CA TYR A 158 -31.02 -7.02 -7.96
C TYR A 158 -32.16 -6.00 -7.81
N ALA A 159 -31.88 -4.71 -8.03
CA ALA A 159 -32.89 -3.65 -7.91
C ALA A 159 -34.08 -3.87 -8.85
N VAL A 160 -33.85 -4.31 -10.09
CA VAL A 160 -34.93 -4.61 -11.06
C VAL A 160 -35.78 -5.82 -10.65
N THR A 161 -35.20 -6.79 -9.93
CA THR A 161 -35.95 -7.97 -9.44
C THR A 161 -36.87 -7.64 -8.27
N VAL A 162 -36.54 -6.63 -7.47
CA VAL A 162 -37.33 -6.24 -6.30
C VAL A 162 -38.64 -5.57 -6.76
N PRO A 163 -39.81 -6.05 -6.31
CA PRO A 163 -41.10 -5.58 -6.80
C PRO A 163 -41.36 -4.08 -6.53
N LYS A 164 -40.86 -3.56 -5.40
CA LYS A 164 -40.97 -2.14 -5.02
C LYS A 164 -40.37 -1.21 -6.08
N TYR A 165 -39.13 -1.44 -6.49
CA TYR A 165 -38.46 -0.61 -7.49
C TYR A 165 -39.04 -0.81 -8.88
N ARG A 166 -39.48 -2.03 -9.21
CA ARG A 166 -40.17 -2.31 -10.48
C ARG A 166 -41.46 -1.52 -10.60
N GLN A 167 -42.28 -1.47 -9.54
CA GLN A 167 -43.52 -0.70 -9.51
C GLN A 167 -43.27 0.81 -9.65
N LEU A 168 -42.28 1.34 -8.90
CA LEU A 168 -41.86 2.74 -9.03
C LEU A 168 -41.42 3.06 -10.47
N ALA A 169 -40.60 2.20 -11.06
CA ALA A 169 -40.14 2.37 -12.43
C ALA A 169 -41.27 2.28 -13.46
N THR A 170 -42.25 1.40 -13.27
CA THR A 170 -43.42 1.34 -14.16
C THR A 170 -44.29 2.58 -14.06
N ASN A 171 -44.46 3.15 -12.86
CA ASN A 171 -45.23 4.39 -12.68
C ASN A 171 -44.54 5.56 -13.38
N ILE A 172 -43.24 5.71 -13.18
CA ILE A 172 -42.43 6.74 -13.85
C ILE A 172 -42.44 6.55 -15.37
N ALA A 173 -42.42 5.30 -15.86
CA ALA A 173 -42.51 5.03 -17.29
C ALA A 173 -43.85 5.46 -17.90
N ILE A 174 -44.94 5.28 -17.15
CA ILE A 174 -46.28 5.73 -17.54
C ILE A 174 -46.35 7.25 -17.55
N ASP A 175 -45.78 7.91 -16.52
CA ASP A 175 -45.70 9.37 -16.44
C ASP A 175 -44.93 9.96 -17.63
N ARG A 176 -43.84 9.29 -18.03
CA ARG A 176 -43.04 9.63 -19.22
C ARG A 176 -43.68 9.22 -20.55
N LYS A 177 -44.90 8.66 -20.54
CA LYS A 177 -45.64 8.13 -21.70
C LYS A 177 -44.88 7.06 -22.50
N LEU A 178 -43.93 6.36 -21.87
CA LEU A 178 -43.15 5.30 -22.49
C LEU A 178 -43.91 3.96 -22.52
N ILE A 179 -44.87 3.78 -21.61
CA ILE A 179 -45.69 2.58 -21.46
C ILE A 179 -47.13 3.01 -21.16
N SER A 180 -48.13 2.30 -21.70
CA SER A 180 -49.54 2.50 -21.37
C SER A 180 -50.21 1.19 -20.95
N TYR A 181 -51.25 1.27 -20.13
CA TYR A 181 -52.11 0.12 -19.85
C TYR A 181 -53.08 -0.13 -21.01
N ASP A 182 -53.30 -1.40 -21.34
CA ASP A 182 -54.42 -1.82 -22.18
C ASP A 182 -55.74 -1.66 -21.40
N ASN A 183 -56.86 -1.67 -22.10
CA ASN A 183 -58.20 -1.75 -21.52
C ASN A 183 -58.43 -3.02 -20.66
N LYS A 184 -57.50 -3.98 -20.71
CA LYS A 184 -57.47 -5.23 -19.93
C LYS A 184 -56.47 -5.22 -18.76
N GLY A 185 -55.85 -4.07 -18.45
CA GLY A 185 -54.90 -3.91 -17.34
C GLY A 185 -53.51 -4.54 -17.59
N LYS A 186 -53.18 -4.93 -18.83
CA LYS A 186 -51.84 -5.40 -19.21
C LYS A 186 -51.01 -4.25 -19.77
N LEU A 187 -49.70 -4.24 -19.49
CA LEU A 187 -48.77 -3.24 -20.04
C LEU A 187 -48.62 -3.43 -21.56
N VAL A 188 -48.98 -2.43 -22.36
CA VAL A 188 -48.87 -2.43 -23.83
C VAL A 188 -47.66 -1.62 -24.26
N LYS A 189 -46.96 -2.12 -25.29
CA LYS A 189 -45.72 -1.56 -25.83
C LYS A 189 -45.89 -1.14 -27.29
N GLY A 190 -45.15 -0.10 -27.69
CA GLY A 190 -44.91 0.21 -29.11
C GLY A 190 -44.05 -0.88 -29.76
N LYS A 191 -44.31 -1.20 -31.04
CA LYS A 191 -43.59 -2.27 -31.77
C LYS A 191 -42.07 -2.05 -31.70
N GLY A 192 -41.34 -3.00 -31.11
CA GLY A 192 -39.87 -3.05 -31.12
C GLY A 192 -39.16 -2.60 -29.83
N VAL A 193 -39.88 -2.29 -28.74
CA VAL A 193 -39.26 -1.80 -27.50
C VAL A 193 -39.29 -2.85 -26.38
N ASP A 194 -38.11 -3.12 -25.79
CA ASP A 194 -37.94 -4.06 -24.68
C ASP A 194 -38.32 -3.41 -23.34
N LEU A 195 -39.44 -3.87 -22.77
CA LEU A 195 -39.98 -3.41 -21.50
C LEU A 195 -38.96 -3.51 -20.35
N GLU A 196 -38.22 -4.61 -20.30
CA GLU A 196 -37.23 -4.87 -19.24
C GLU A 196 -36.05 -3.89 -19.33
N LYS A 197 -35.71 -3.41 -20.54
CA LYS A 197 -34.67 -2.40 -20.75
C LYS A 197 -35.13 -1.02 -20.31
N ILE A 198 -36.37 -0.62 -20.63
CA ILE A 198 -36.96 0.64 -20.13
C ILE A 198 -37.01 0.65 -18.61
N ILE A 199 -37.47 -0.44 -17.99
CA ILE A 199 -37.54 -0.54 -16.52
C ILE A 199 -36.13 -0.46 -15.93
N ARG A 200 -35.15 -1.16 -16.51
CA ARG A 200 -33.75 -1.09 -16.08
C ARG A 200 -33.20 0.33 -16.17
N ASP A 201 -33.44 1.03 -17.27
CA ASP A 201 -32.96 2.40 -17.50
C ASP A 201 -33.59 3.39 -16.49
N ILE A 202 -34.90 3.24 -16.21
CA ILE A 202 -35.61 4.08 -15.24
C ILE A 202 -35.13 3.81 -13.81
N VAL A 203 -34.91 2.53 -13.45
CA VAL A 203 -34.32 2.17 -12.15
C VAL A 203 -32.91 2.76 -12.04
N GLN A 204 -32.10 2.70 -13.11
CA GLN A 204 -30.75 3.25 -13.13
C GLN A 204 -30.71 4.76 -12.88
N GLU A 205 -31.69 5.50 -13.43
CA GLU A 205 -31.76 6.96 -13.29
C GLU A 205 -32.22 7.40 -11.90
N ASN A 206 -33.15 6.66 -11.29
CA ASN A 206 -33.79 7.07 -10.03
C ASN A 206 -33.15 6.44 -8.78
N MET A 207 -32.26 5.46 -8.94
CA MET A 207 -31.60 4.82 -7.80
C MET A 207 -30.27 5.51 -7.48
N ASP A 208 -30.24 6.30 -6.40
CA ASP A 208 -29.01 6.87 -5.83
C ASP A 208 -28.25 5.76 -5.08
N ILE A 209 -27.51 4.92 -5.81
CA ILE A 209 -26.70 3.87 -5.20
C ILE A 209 -25.45 4.51 -4.56
N ARG A 210 -25.45 4.59 -3.23
CA ARG A 210 -24.33 5.10 -2.43
C ARG A 210 -23.38 3.99 -2.00
N GLY A 211 -22.14 4.36 -1.68
CA GLY A 211 -21.12 3.45 -1.16
C GLY A 211 -20.49 2.54 -2.22
N GLY A 212 -20.15 1.30 -1.85
CA GLY A 212 -19.38 0.36 -2.68
C GLY A 212 -20.07 -0.16 -3.95
N TYR A 213 -21.31 0.26 -4.21
CA TYR A 213 -22.12 -0.09 -5.38
C TYR A 213 -22.43 1.13 -6.26
N LYS A 214 -21.78 2.27 -6.05
CA LYS A 214 -21.90 3.45 -6.92
C LYS A 214 -21.46 3.14 -8.35
N LYS A 215 -22.01 3.86 -9.32
CA LYS A 215 -21.58 3.82 -10.73
C LYS A 215 -20.08 4.05 -10.86
N GLU A 216 -19.44 3.31 -11.76
CA GLU A 216 -18.02 3.38 -12.01
C GLU A 216 -17.58 4.80 -12.40
N SER A 217 -16.59 5.32 -11.69
CA SER A 217 -16.02 6.64 -11.90
C SER A 217 -14.52 6.52 -11.96
N PHE A 218 -13.90 7.11 -12.98
CA PHE A 218 -12.44 7.16 -13.10
C PHE A 218 -11.80 7.94 -11.95
N TYR A 219 -12.53 8.91 -11.38
CA TYR A 219 -12.09 9.74 -10.27
C TYR A 219 -11.87 8.95 -8.98
N ASP A 220 -12.58 7.82 -8.83
CA ASP A 220 -12.54 6.98 -7.63
C ASP A 220 -11.40 5.94 -7.68
N THR A 221 -10.65 5.88 -8.80
CA THR A 221 -9.52 4.93 -8.96
C THR A 221 -8.26 5.41 -8.25
N LEU A 222 -7.47 4.46 -7.74
CA LEU A 222 -6.23 4.73 -7.02
C LEU A 222 -5.25 5.59 -7.84
N LEU A 223 -5.12 5.33 -9.14
CA LEU A 223 -4.26 6.12 -10.03
C LEU A 223 -4.66 7.60 -10.03
N PHE A 224 -5.96 7.88 -10.15
CA PHE A 224 -6.43 9.26 -10.18
C PHE A 224 -6.32 9.94 -8.82
N GLN A 225 -6.57 9.20 -7.74
CA GLN A 225 -6.34 9.67 -6.37
C GLN A 225 -4.88 10.07 -6.14
N ILE A 226 -3.91 9.27 -6.61
CA ILE A 226 -2.48 9.61 -6.50
C ILE A 226 -2.16 10.92 -7.24
N ILE A 227 -2.77 11.15 -8.40
CA ILE A 227 -2.54 12.36 -9.20
C ILE A 227 -3.09 13.61 -8.51
N ILE A 228 -4.29 13.52 -7.91
CA ILE A 228 -4.92 14.65 -7.21
C ILE A 228 -4.36 14.87 -5.80
N PHE A 229 -3.90 13.81 -5.14
CA PHE A 229 -3.41 13.83 -3.77
C PHE A 229 -2.44 14.99 -3.46
N PRO A 230 -1.37 15.25 -4.25
CA PRO A 230 -0.44 16.34 -3.95
C PRO A 230 -1.14 17.71 -3.96
N TYR A 231 -2.06 17.94 -4.89
CA TYR A 231 -2.82 19.18 -4.94
C TYR A 231 -3.74 19.34 -3.71
N THR A 232 -4.47 18.29 -3.33
CA THR A 232 -5.32 18.32 -2.13
C THR A 232 -4.52 18.50 -0.84
N LEU A 233 -3.34 17.86 -0.75
CA LEU A 233 -2.44 18.00 0.38
C LEU A 233 -1.93 19.44 0.50
N LEU A 234 -1.48 20.04 -0.60
CA LEU A 234 -1.02 21.42 -0.61
C LEU A 234 -2.13 22.40 -0.24
N LYS A 235 -3.34 22.20 -0.76
CA LYS A 235 -4.51 23.01 -0.39
C LYS A 235 -4.81 22.90 1.12
N LEU A 236 -4.72 21.69 1.68
CA LEU A 236 -4.93 21.44 3.10
C LEU A 236 -3.84 22.08 3.97
N ILE A 237 -2.57 21.97 3.56
CA ILE A 237 -1.44 22.62 4.25
C ILE A 237 -1.62 24.13 4.23
N PHE A 238 -2.00 24.72 3.09
CA PHE A 238 -2.25 26.15 2.99
C PHE A 238 -3.42 26.60 3.88
N TRP A 239 -4.53 25.85 3.84
CA TRP A 239 -5.68 26.12 4.70
C TRP A 239 -5.31 26.04 6.18
N TYR A 240 -4.59 25.00 6.60
CA TYR A 240 -4.14 24.83 7.98
C TYR A 240 -3.11 25.89 8.40
N GLY A 241 -2.20 26.26 7.50
CA GLY A 241 -1.24 27.33 7.73
C GLY A 241 -1.92 28.70 7.93
N ARG A 242 -2.91 29.02 7.08
CA ARG A 242 -3.76 30.21 7.24
C ARG A 242 -4.51 30.18 8.57
N TRP A 243 -5.13 29.04 8.91
CA TRP A 243 -5.85 28.87 10.17
C TRP A 243 -4.93 29.05 11.39
N TYR A 244 -3.77 28.41 11.38
CA TYR A 244 -2.78 28.50 12.46
C TYR A 244 -2.27 29.94 12.62
N TYR A 245 -1.99 30.62 11.52
CA TYR A 245 -1.59 32.02 11.54
C TYR A 245 -2.67 32.93 12.13
N LYS A 246 -3.91 32.80 11.66
CA LYS A 246 -5.05 33.63 12.09
C LYS A 246 -5.39 33.43 13.57
N TYR A 247 -5.50 32.19 14.02
CA TYR A 247 -6.02 31.89 15.36
C TYR A 247 -4.95 31.71 16.44
N ASN A 248 -3.75 31.25 16.08
CA ASN A 248 -2.69 30.99 17.07
C ASN A 248 -1.70 32.15 17.18
N ILE A 249 -1.36 32.80 16.06
CA ILE A 249 -0.38 33.91 16.05
C ILE A 249 -1.09 35.26 16.24
N MET A 250 -2.13 35.54 15.45
CA MET A 250 -2.85 36.83 15.53
C MET A 250 -3.87 36.91 16.67
N ARG A 251 -4.27 35.76 17.25
CA ARG A 251 -5.28 35.66 18.33
C ARG A 251 -6.56 36.44 18.03
N GLU A 252 -7.01 36.41 16.79
CA GLU A 252 -8.30 36.98 16.40
C GLU A 252 -9.47 36.16 17.00
N GLU A 253 -10.60 36.83 17.25
CA GLU A 253 -11.83 36.13 17.63
C GLU A 253 -12.30 35.23 16.48
N LEU A 254 -12.85 34.06 16.82
CA LEU A 254 -13.41 33.11 15.85
C LEU A 254 -14.52 33.78 15.03
N GLU A 255 -14.32 33.89 13.72
CA GLU A 255 -15.37 34.33 12.79
C GLU A 255 -16.55 33.35 12.82
N GLU A 256 -17.74 33.84 12.50
CA GLU A 256 -18.98 33.07 12.50
C GLU A 256 -18.90 31.83 11.61
N ASN A 257 -18.36 31.96 10.39
CA ASN A 257 -18.14 30.83 9.47
C ASN A 257 -17.17 29.78 10.05
N ASP A 258 -16.16 30.20 10.80
CA ASP A 258 -15.17 29.31 11.40
C ASP A 258 -15.73 28.62 12.66
N LYS A 259 -16.67 29.26 13.36
CA LYS A 259 -17.50 28.61 14.40
C LYS A 259 -18.41 27.54 13.80
N ILE A 260 -19.10 27.84 12.69
CA ILE A 260 -19.95 26.88 11.97
C ILE A 260 -19.12 25.68 11.52
N TYR A 261 -17.92 25.91 10.97
CA TYR A 261 -17.02 24.83 10.60
C TYR A 261 -16.65 23.92 11.79
N LEU A 262 -16.36 24.51 12.96
CA LEU A 262 -16.06 23.74 14.17
C LEU A 262 -17.28 22.96 14.69
N ILE A 263 -18.46 23.58 14.70
CA ILE A 263 -19.73 22.93 15.07
C ILE A 263 -19.98 21.73 14.15
N CYS A 264 -19.90 21.94 12.83
CA CYS A 264 -20.06 20.89 11.83
C CYS A 264 -19.08 19.74 12.05
N LYS A 265 -17.82 20.08 12.30
CA LYS A 265 -16.76 19.12 12.56
C LYS A 265 -16.96 18.32 13.85
N TYR A 266 -17.50 18.92 14.90
CA TYR A 266 -17.69 18.23 16.19
C TYR A 266 -18.98 17.41 16.26
N LEU A 267 -20.02 17.82 15.53
CA LEU A 267 -21.30 17.11 15.48
C LEU A 267 -21.39 16.09 14.33
N ASP A 268 -20.34 15.93 13.53
CA ASP A 268 -20.30 15.06 12.33
C ASP A 268 -21.38 15.41 11.30
N MET A 269 -21.65 16.71 11.12
CA MET A 269 -22.60 17.21 10.11
C MET A 269 -21.87 17.96 9.00
N THR A 270 -22.46 17.93 7.80
CA THR A 270 -22.00 18.73 6.66
C THR A 270 -22.52 20.17 6.76
N ASP A 271 -21.81 21.10 6.15
CA ASP A 271 -22.19 22.52 6.06
C ASP A 271 -23.62 22.70 5.52
N SER A 272 -23.97 21.94 4.48
CA SER A 272 -25.33 21.93 3.93
C SER A 272 -26.39 21.43 4.91
N GLN A 273 -26.05 20.45 5.76
CA GLN A 273 -26.98 19.93 6.76
C GLN A 273 -27.22 20.96 7.85
N PHE A 274 -26.17 21.65 8.31
CA PHE A 274 -26.29 22.74 9.28
C PHE A 274 -27.24 23.83 8.77
N HIS A 275 -27.08 24.26 7.51
CA HIS A 275 -27.96 25.26 6.91
C HIS A 275 -29.40 24.77 6.63
N CYS A 276 -29.64 23.45 6.66
CA CYS A 276 -31.00 22.90 6.57
C CYS A 276 -31.69 22.77 7.95
N LEU A 277 -30.98 23.00 9.06
CA LEU A 277 -31.59 23.01 10.39
C LEU A 277 -32.51 24.23 10.54
N ASP A 278 -33.54 24.07 11.37
CA ASP A 278 -34.43 25.19 11.70
C ASP A 278 -33.66 26.32 12.39
N GLU A 279 -34.06 27.57 12.19
CA GLU A 279 -33.36 28.75 12.76
C GLU A 279 -33.22 28.64 14.29
N ASP A 280 -34.23 28.13 14.98
CA ASP A 280 -34.22 27.89 16.43
C ASP A 280 -33.14 26.87 16.86
N GLU A 281 -32.89 25.84 16.04
CA GLU A 281 -31.88 24.82 16.33
C GLU A 281 -30.47 25.36 16.06
N GLN A 282 -30.30 26.22 15.05
CA GLN A 282 -29.04 26.91 14.78
C GLN A 282 -28.70 27.85 15.94
N ASP A 283 -29.68 28.62 16.43
CA ASP A 283 -29.50 29.53 17.57
C ASP A 283 -29.13 28.77 18.85
N GLU A 284 -29.78 27.63 19.14
CA GLU A 284 -29.44 26.77 20.29
C GLU A 284 -27.96 26.33 20.25
N LEU A 285 -27.43 26.01 19.06
CA LEU A 285 -26.03 25.60 18.87
C LEU A 285 -25.05 26.74 19.15
N PHE A 286 -25.41 27.98 18.78
CA PHE A 286 -24.60 29.16 19.08
C PHE A 286 -24.69 29.55 20.56
N GLU A 287 -25.88 29.51 21.17
CA GLU A 287 -26.09 29.80 22.59
C GLU A 287 -25.28 28.86 23.49
N ARG A 288 -25.32 27.56 23.21
CA ARG A 288 -24.54 26.56 23.95
C ARG A 288 -23.04 26.57 23.63
N SER A 289 -22.59 27.45 22.72
CA SER A 289 -21.19 27.54 22.30
C SER A 289 -20.62 26.22 21.80
N CYS A 290 -21.37 25.50 20.95
CA CYS A 290 -21.00 24.18 20.44
C CYS A 290 -19.76 24.18 19.51
N TRP A 291 -19.13 25.32 19.25
CA TRP A 291 -17.79 25.37 18.65
C TRP A 291 -16.67 24.99 19.64
N ILE A 292 -17.01 24.74 20.91
CA ILE A 292 -16.14 24.12 21.92
C ILE A 292 -16.45 22.62 21.97
N ARG A 293 -15.40 21.79 21.92
CA ARG A 293 -15.53 20.33 21.83
C ARG A 293 -16.32 19.70 22.97
N GLU A 294 -16.18 20.22 24.19
CA GLU A 294 -16.88 19.71 25.38
C GLU A 294 -18.38 20.00 25.29
N ASN A 295 -18.76 21.24 24.97
CA ASN A 295 -20.15 21.65 24.82
C ASN A 295 -20.85 20.93 23.65
N ALA A 296 -20.16 20.73 22.53
CA ALA A 296 -20.69 19.94 21.40
C ALA A 296 -21.00 18.50 21.81
N LYS A 297 -20.12 17.89 22.63
CA LYS A 297 -20.33 16.52 23.10
C LYS A 297 -21.54 16.44 24.03
N GLU A 298 -21.66 17.37 24.97
CA GLU A 298 -22.80 17.44 25.87
C GLU A 298 -24.12 17.63 25.10
N TYR A 299 -24.15 18.53 24.12
CA TYR A 299 -25.31 18.71 23.24
C TYR A 299 -25.69 17.44 22.48
N LYS A 300 -24.71 16.72 21.94
CA LYS A 300 -24.93 15.45 21.23
C LYS A 300 -25.53 14.39 22.16
N ASP A 301 -24.97 14.25 23.36
CA ASP A 301 -25.46 13.32 24.38
C ASP A 301 -26.90 13.68 24.83
N ASP A 302 -27.22 14.97 24.92
CA ASP A 302 -28.58 15.46 25.21
C ASP A 302 -29.58 15.11 24.11
N LYS A 303 -29.26 15.39 22.84
CA LYS A 303 -30.14 15.07 21.71
C LYS A 303 -30.34 13.56 21.55
N ASP A 304 -29.28 12.76 21.69
CA ASP A 304 -29.37 11.30 21.67
C ASP A 304 -30.30 10.75 22.78
N ARG A 305 -30.26 11.38 23.96
CA ARG A 305 -31.15 11.05 25.09
C ARG A 305 -32.61 11.42 24.78
N GLU A 306 -32.87 12.60 24.23
CA GLU A 306 -34.21 13.02 23.82
C GLU A 306 -34.80 12.12 22.74
N GLU A 307 -34.02 11.79 21.71
CA GLU A 307 -34.44 10.87 20.65
C GLU A 307 -34.77 9.49 21.22
N LYS A 308 -33.91 8.98 22.10
CA LYS A 308 -34.17 7.71 22.79
C LYS A 308 -35.45 7.76 23.60
N GLU A 309 -35.75 8.86 24.29
CA GLU A 309 -37.02 9.03 25.01
C GLU A 309 -38.23 9.11 24.08
N LYS A 310 -38.14 9.83 22.96
CA LYS A 310 -39.19 9.90 21.93
C LYS A 310 -39.46 8.52 21.35
N LEU A 311 -38.39 7.78 21.02
CA LEU A 311 -38.48 6.38 20.60
C LEU A 311 -39.18 5.54 21.66
N MET A 312 -38.77 5.62 22.94
CA MET A 312 -39.40 4.89 24.05
C MET A 312 -40.89 5.22 24.24
N LYS A 313 -41.30 6.46 23.97
CA LYS A 313 -42.70 6.91 24.03
C LYS A 313 -43.52 6.42 22.83
N SER A 314 -42.90 6.19 21.67
CA SER A 314 -43.58 5.72 20.46
C SER A 314 -44.29 4.36 20.68
N ALA A 315 -45.47 4.20 20.08
CA ALA A 315 -46.21 2.94 20.14
C ALA A 315 -45.44 1.79 19.46
N GLN A 316 -44.70 2.13 18.40
CA GLN A 316 -43.91 1.21 17.58
C GLN A 316 -42.75 0.60 18.36
N TYR A 317 -42.01 1.41 19.12
CA TYR A 317 -40.94 0.91 20.00
C TYR A 317 -41.47 0.08 21.17
N ARG A 318 -42.61 0.46 21.77
CA ARG A 318 -43.26 -0.35 22.81
C ARG A 318 -43.77 -1.69 22.26
N ARG A 319 -44.10 -1.77 20.97
CA ARG A 319 -44.45 -3.02 20.27
C ARG A 319 -43.19 -3.86 20.00
N TYR A 320 -42.12 -3.25 19.51
CA TYR A 320 -40.81 -3.87 19.30
C TYR A 320 -40.23 -4.47 20.59
N LYS A 321 -40.27 -3.73 21.70
CA LYS A 321 -39.78 -4.20 23.01
C LYS A 321 -40.59 -5.39 23.55
N ARG A 322 -41.91 -5.42 23.32
CA ARG A 322 -42.76 -6.58 23.66
C ARG A 322 -42.43 -7.80 22.81
N TYR A 323 -42.19 -7.59 21.51
CA TYR A 323 -41.73 -8.65 20.61
C TYR A 323 -40.38 -9.23 21.06
N MET A 324 -39.39 -8.39 21.38
CA MET A 324 -38.07 -8.82 21.85
C MET A 324 -38.14 -9.60 23.16
N LYS A 325 -39.00 -9.19 24.11
CA LYS A 325 -39.22 -9.93 25.35
C LYS A 325 -39.84 -11.32 25.12
N ASN A 326 -40.74 -11.42 24.15
CA ASN A 326 -41.41 -12.68 23.81
C ASN A 326 -40.54 -13.62 22.96
N ASN A 327 -39.58 -13.08 22.20
CA ASN A 327 -38.70 -13.82 21.30
C ASN A 327 -37.24 -13.94 21.79
N ALA A 328 -36.95 -13.61 23.05
CA ALA A 328 -35.61 -13.65 23.64
C ALA A 328 -34.92 -15.04 23.64
N GLY A 329 -35.63 -16.10 23.22
CA GLY A 329 -35.08 -17.46 23.01
C GLY A 329 -35.03 -17.92 21.54
N SER A 330 -35.46 -17.09 20.58
CA SER A 330 -35.47 -17.42 19.15
C SER A 330 -34.55 -16.44 18.39
N THR A 331 -33.33 -16.89 18.10
CA THR A 331 -32.31 -16.18 17.32
C THR A 331 -32.66 -16.19 15.83
N ILE A 332 -33.67 -15.44 15.41
CA ILE A 332 -33.82 -15.06 14.01
C ILE A 332 -34.21 -13.58 13.96
N SER A 333 -33.21 -12.72 13.81
CA SER A 333 -33.43 -11.32 13.47
C SER A 333 -33.68 -11.19 11.98
N PHE A 334 -34.77 -10.52 11.59
CA PHE A 334 -34.82 -9.79 10.33
C PHE A 334 -35.70 -8.55 10.54
N LEU A 335 -35.09 -7.37 10.37
CA LEU A 335 -35.80 -6.14 10.07
C LEU A 335 -36.34 -6.31 8.65
N GLU A 336 -37.65 -6.50 8.53
CA GLU A 336 -38.39 -6.26 7.30
C GLU A 336 -39.46 -5.21 7.65
N ASP A 337 -39.38 -4.05 6.97
CA ASP A 337 -40.41 -3.01 6.94
C ASP A 337 -41.66 -3.47 6.18
#